data_AF-Q2L7J6-F1
#
_entry.id   AF-Q2L7J6-F1
#
_cell.length_a   1.000
_cell.length_b   1.000
_cell.length_c   1.000
_cell.angle_alpha   90.00
_cell.angle_beta   90.00
_cell.angle_gamma   90.00
#
_symmetry.space_group_name_H-M   'P 1'
#
loop_
_entity.id
_entity.type
_entity.pdbx_description
1 polymer ?
#
loop_
_entity_poly.entity_id
_entity_poly.type
_entity_poly.pdbx_seq_one_letter_code
_entity_poly.pdbx_strand_id
1 'polypeptide(L)'
;MALHWWTLSPEEWTAIRLSLWVSSIAMFASLPFGIAVAVALARGRFWGKSLLNGIVHLPLILPPVVTGFLLLVLFGRRSAIGQFLDSWFGIVFSFRWTGADSYTQVA
;
A
#
# COMPACT_ATOMS: atom_id res chain seq x y z
N MET A 1 23.40 11.64 30.94
CA MET A 1 22.57 11.58 29.73
C MET A 1 23.05 10.37 28.92
N ALA A 2 22.64 9.17 29.32
CA ALA A 2 23.18 7.94 28.76
C ALA A 2 22.47 7.58 27.44
N LEU A 3 23.26 7.04 26.53
CA LEU A 3 22.96 6.83 25.11
C LEU A 3 22.04 5.61 24.90
N HIS A 4 20.77 5.69 25.31
CA HIS A 4 19.80 4.58 25.17
C HIS A 4 19.26 4.39 23.75
N TRP A 5 19.69 5.19 22.77
CA TRP A 5 19.27 5.06 21.37
C TRP A 5 19.75 3.77 20.67
N TRP A 6 20.63 2.99 21.32
CA TRP A 6 21.08 1.71 20.81
C TRP A 6 20.20 0.53 21.26
N THR A 7 19.39 0.71 22.32
CA THR A 7 18.52 -0.34 22.86
C THR A 7 17.10 -0.10 22.37
N LEU A 8 16.75 -0.80 21.30
CA LEU A 8 15.38 -0.77 20.77
C LEU A 8 14.43 -1.44 21.76
N SER A 9 13.28 -0.81 21.98
CA SER A 9 12.18 -1.39 22.73
C SER A 9 11.60 -2.62 21.99
N PRO A 10 10.92 -3.54 22.70
CA PRO A 10 10.22 -4.66 22.06
C PRO A 10 9.22 -4.22 20.97
N GLU A 11 8.59 -3.07 21.15
CA GLU A 11 7.64 -2.48 20.20
C GLU A 11 8.36 -1.96 18.95
N GLU A 12 9.52 -1.30 19.10
CA GLU A 12 10.34 -0.84 17.98
C GLU A 12 10.87 -2.01 17.14
N TRP A 13 11.29 -3.10 17.79
CA TRP A 13 11.68 -4.33 17.12
C TRP A 13 10.52 -4.97 16.34
N THR A 14 9.32 -4.93 16.92
CA THR A 14 8.11 -5.42 16.26
C THR A 14 7.77 -4.58 15.04
N ALA A 15 7.84 -3.25 15.14
CA ALA A 15 7.62 -2.34 14.04
C ALA A 15 8.60 -2.59 12.88
N ILE A 16 9.91 -2.70 13.18
CA ILE A 16 10.93 -3.00 12.17
C ILE A 16 10.64 -4.32 11.46
N ARG A 17 10.35 -5.39 12.23
CA ARG A 17 10.05 -6.71 11.66
C ARG A 17 8.83 -6.67 10.75
N LEU A 18 7.75 -5.99 11.17
CA LEU A 18 6.54 -5.84 10.37
C LEU A 18 6.80 -5.01 9.12
N SER A 19 7.52 -3.90 9.21
CA SER A 19 7.88 -3.07 8.06
C SER A 19 8.72 -3.83 7.05
N LEU A 20 9.73 -4.59 7.49
CA LEU A 20 10.55 -5.42 6.60
C LEU A 20 9.73 -6.51 5.93
N TRP A 21 8.85 -7.17 6.68
CA TRP A 21 8.02 -8.25 6.15
C TRP A 21 7.02 -7.73 5.10
N VAL A 22 6.28 -6.67 5.43
CA VAL A 22 5.30 -6.06 4.52
C VAL A 22 5.98 -5.46 3.30
N SER A 23 7.09 -4.73 3.46
CA SER A 23 7.82 -4.15 2.32
C SER A 23 8.42 -5.21 1.42
N SER A 24 8.93 -6.32 1.96
CA SER A 24 9.47 -7.43 1.16
C SER A 24 8.37 -8.09 0.33
N ILE A 25 7.22 -8.40 0.94
CA ILE A 25 6.08 -8.98 0.22
C ILE A 25 5.60 -8.00 -0.86
N ALA A 26 5.43 -6.72 -0.52
CA ALA A 26 4.99 -5.71 -1.48
C ALA A 26 5.98 -5.54 -2.66
N MET A 27 7.28 -5.57 -2.38
CA MET A 27 8.33 -5.50 -3.40
C MET A 27 8.22 -6.70 -4.35
N PHE A 28 8.25 -7.93 -3.84
CA PHE A 28 8.19 -9.12 -4.70
C PHE A 28 6.86 -9.25 -5.44
N ALA A 29 5.74 -8.89 -4.81
CA ALA A 29 4.42 -8.92 -5.43
C ALA A 29 4.29 -7.89 -6.57
N SER A 30 4.86 -6.69 -6.41
CA SER A 30 4.80 -5.62 -7.42
C SER A 30 5.84 -5.78 -8.54
N LEU A 31 6.98 -6.43 -8.26
CA LEU A 31 8.09 -6.59 -9.19
C LEU A 31 7.71 -7.15 -10.58
N PRO A 32 6.97 -8.28 -10.71
CA PRO A 32 6.64 -8.82 -12.03
C PRO A 32 5.78 -7.85 -12.86
N PHE A 33 4.82 -7.17 -12.22
CA PHE A 33 3.98 -6.17 -12.89
C PHE A 33 4.79 -4.94 -13.29
N GLY A 34 5.68 -4.46 -12.40
CA GLY A 34 6.57 -3.35 -12.68
C GLY A 34 7.50 -3.63 -13.85
N ILE A 35 8.10 -4.82 -13.91
CA ILE A 35 8.97 -5.25 -15.02
C ILE A 35 8.15 -5.34 -16.32
N ALA A 36 6.95 -5.93 -16.29
CA ALA A 36 6.10 -6.04 -17.47
C ALA A 36 5.76 -4.65 -18.05
N VAL A 37 5.36 -3.70 -17.20
CA VAL A 37 5.08 -2.32 -17.60
C VAL A 37 6.35 -1.62 -18.11
N ALA A 38 7.48 -1.80 -17.43
CA ALA A 38 8.76 -1.22 -17.85
C ALA A 38 9.18 -1.72 -19.25
N VAL A 39 9.07 -3.02 -19.52
CA VAL A 39 9.36 -3.60 -20.84
C VAL A 39 8.37 -3.09 -21.89
N ALA A 40 7.08 -3.02 -21.57
CA ALA A 40 6.07 -2.47 -22.46
C ALA A 40 6.36 -1.00 -22.83
N LEU A 41 6.75 -0.17 -21.86
CA LEU A 41 7.10 1.23 -22.12
C LEU A 41 8.45 1.37 -22.84
N ALA A 42 9.45 0.57 -22.49
CA ALA A 42 10.78 0.65 -23.11
C ALA A 42 10.77 0.17 -24.57
N ARG A 43 10.08 -0.94 -24.86
CA ARG A 43 10.13 -1.62 -26.18
C ARG A 43 8.84 -1.49 -27.00
N GLY A 44 7.71 -1.19 -26.36
CA GLY A 44 6.42 -1.12 -27.04
C GLY A 44 6.25 0.14 -27.91
N ARG A 45 5.59 -0.05 -29.05
CA ARG A 45 5.14 0.99 -29.99
C ARG A 45 3.63 0.90 -30.17
N PHE A 46 2.87 1.24 -29.13
CA PHE A 46 1.41 1.22 -29.12
C PHE A 46 0.83 2.61 -28.83
N TRP A 47 -0.38 2.87 -29.29
CA TRP A 47 -1.03 4.19 -29.21
C TRP A 47 -1.22 4.69 -27.77
N GLY A 48 -1.56 3.80 -26.83
CA GLY A 48 -1.77 4.12 -25.41
C GLY A 48 -0.50 4.35 -24.57
N LYS A 49 0.69 4.37 -25.19
CA LYS A 49 1.97 4.47 -24.47
C LYS A 49 2.11 5.76 -23.66
N SER A 50 1.66 6.89 -24.22
CA SER A 50 1.71 8.19 -23.53
C SER A 50 0.84 8.21 -22.28
N LEU A 51 -0.37 7.63 -22.36
CA LEU A 51 -1.27 7.51 -21.22
C LEU A 51 -0.69 6.61 -20.12
N LEU A 52 -0.17 5.43 -20.50
CA LEU A 52 0.47 4.53 -19.54
C LEU A 52 1.67 5.19 -18.86
N ASN A 53 2.49 5.91 -19.63
CA ASN A 53 3.60 6.68 -19.08
C ASN A 53 3.12 7.72 -18.07
N GLY A 54 2.04 8.46 -18.38
CA GLY A 54 1.43 9.42 -17.46
C GLY A 54 0.94 8.76 -16.17
N ILE A 55 0.22 7.64 -16.26
CA ILE A 55 -0.29 6.89 -15.10
C ILE A 55 0.85 6.42 -14.20
N VAL A 56 1.95 5.91 -14.77
CA VAL A 56 3.10 5.42 -14.00
C VAL A 56 3.81 6.55 -13.24
N HIS A 57 3.89 7.75 -13.81
CA HIS A 57 4.54 8.90 -13.18
C HIS A 57 3.61 9.70 -12.26
N LEU A 58 2.29 9.51 -12.38
CA LEU A 58 1.28 10.23 -11.64
C LEU A 58 1.47 10.18 -10.11
N PRO A 59 1.76 9.02 -9.48
CA PRO A 59 1.99 8.96 -8.03
C PRO A 59 3.20 9.76 -7.55
N LEU A 60 4.21 9.98 -8.42
CA LEU A 60 5.43 10.71 -8.08
C LEU A 60 5.22 12.23 -8.15
N ILE A 61 4.35 12.70 -9.05
CA ILE A 61 4.04 14.14 -9.19
C ILE A 61 2.93 14.59 -8.22
N LEU A 62 2.10 13.66 -7.73
CA LEU A 62 1.05 13.96 -6.77
C LEU A 62 1.61 14.12 -5.35
N PRO A 63 1.05 15.02 -4.53
CA PRO A 63 1.37 15.07 -3.11
C PRO A 63 1.07 13.71 -2.44
N PRO A 64 1.88 13.26 -1.46
CA PRO A 64 1.70 11.95 -0.82
C PRO A 64 0.31 11.74 -0.22
N VAL A 65 -0.29 12.82 0.31
CA VAL A 65 -1.65 12.81 0.89
C VAL A 65 -2.71 12.48 -0.17
N VAL A 66 -2.56 13.00 -1.39
CA VAL A 66 -3.49 12.74 -2.50
C VAL A 66 -3.38 11.28 -2.93
N THR A 67 -2.16 10.75 -3.04
CA THR A 67 -1.93 9.34 -3.35
C THR A 67 -2.58 8.43 -2.30
N GLY A 68 -2.44 8.76 -1.01
CA GLY A 68 -3.13 8.06 0.07
C GLY A 68 -4.66 8.11 -0.05
N PHE A 69 -5.23 9.28 -0.33
CA PHE A 69 -6.67 9.43 -0.54
C PHE A 69 -7.19 8.61 -1.74
N LEU A 70 -6.45 8.56 -2.85
CA LEU A 70 -6.82 7.73 -4.00
C LEU A 70 -6.88 6.24 -3.64
N LEU A 71 -5.92 5.75 -2.84
CA LEU A 71 -5.97 4.37 -2.33
C LEU A 71 -7.22 4.15 -1.46
N LEU A 72 -7.57 5.10 -0.59
CA LEU A 72 -8.79 5.00 0.23
C LEU A 72 -10.06 4.94 -0.62
N VAL A 73 -10.14 5.76 -1.68
CA VAL A 73 -11.30 5.74 -2.59
C VAL A 73 -11.34 4.44 -3.39
N LEU A 74 -10.20 3.97 -3.90
CA LEU A 74 -10.10 2.76 -4.72
C LEU A 74 -10.31 1.48 -3.92
N PHE A 75 -9.89 1.41 -2.66
CA PHE A 75 -10.06 0.24 -1.81
C PHE A 75 -11.25 0.36 -0.85
N GLY A 76 -11.95 1.50 -0.85
CA GLY A 76 -13.12 1.72 0.00
C GLY A 76 -14.27 0.75 -0.31
N ARG A 77 -15.10 0.46 0.68
CA ARG A 77 -16.17 -0.57 0.60
C ARG A 77 -17.15 -0.42 -0.57
N ARG A 78 -17.38 0.80 -1.07
CA ARG A 78 -18.30 1.07 -2.19
C ARG A 78 -17.62 1.06 -3.58
N SER A 79 -16.31 0.88 -3.64
CA SER A 79 -15.56 0.81 -4.91
C SER A 79 -15.67 -0.58 -5.54
N ALA A 80 -15.40 -0.69 -6.83
CA ALA A 80 -15.39 -1.99 -7.52
C ALA A 80 -14.29 -2.92 -6.97
N ILE A 81 -13.11 -2.38 -6.67
CA ILE A 81 -11.98 -3.16 -6.12
C ILE A 81 -12.28 -3.56 -4.67
N GLY A 82 -12.80 -2.65 -3.85
CA GLY A 82 -13.18 -2.95 -2.47
C GLY A 82 -14.28 -4.02 -2.36
N GLN A 83 -15.29 -3.98 -3.23
CA GLN A 83 -16.34 -5.01 -3.29
C GLN A 83 -15.80 -6.36 -3.79
N PHE A 84 -14.88 -6.36 -4.76
CA PHE A 84 -14.20 -7.56 -5.20
C PHE A 84 -13.38 -8.19 -4.05
N LEU A 85 -12.65 -7.39 -3.29
CA LEU A 85 -11.87 -7.88 -2.15
C LEU A 85 -12.75 -8.42 -1.01
N ASP A 86 -13.88 -7.77 -0.74
CA ASP A 86 -14.86 -8.24 0.25
C ASP A 86 -15.48 -9.57 -0.18
N SER A 87 -15.95 -9.68 -1.43
CA SER A 87 -16.61 -10.90 -1.92
C SER A 87 -15.69 -12.11 -2.05
N TRP A 88 -14.43 -11.93 -2.45
CA TRP A 88 -13.51 -13.04 -2.71
C TRP A 88 -12.60 -13.39 -1.53
N PHE A 89 -12.20 -12.38 -0.75
CA PHE A 89 -11.24 -12.55 0.35
C PHE A 89 -11.83 -12.22 1.73
N GLY A 90 -13.05 -11.68 1.80
CA GLY A 90 -13.62 -11.17 3.06
C GLY A 90 -12.87 -9.95 3.62
N ILE A 91 -12.04 -9.30 2.79
CA ILE A 91 -11.18 -8.19 3.21
C ILE A 91 -11.87 -6.88 2.91
N VAL A 92 -12.26 -6.16 3.97
CA VAL A 92 -12.77 -4.80 3.86
C VAL A 92 -11.73 -3.82 4.37
N PHE A 93 -11.18 -3.01 3.47
CA PHE A 93 -10.36 -1.83 3.83
C PHE A 93 -11.27 -0.71 4.37
N SER A 94 -11.96 -0.99 5.47
CA SER A 94 -12.66 0.01 6.25
C SER A 94 -11.65 0.55 7.23
N PHE A 95 -10.95 1.63 6.87
CA PHE A 95 -10.21 2.45 7.84
C PHE A 95 -11.22 3.16 8.78
N ARG A 96 -11.98 2.38 9.54
CA ARG A 96 -12.69 2.82 10.73
C ARG A 96 -11.68 2.71 11.86
N TRP A 97 -11.49 3.80 12.59
CA TRP A 97 -10.71 3.83 13.83
C TRP A 97 -11.24 2.85 14.91
N THR A 98 -12.43 2.27 14.68
CA THR A 98 -13.13 1.30 15.55
C THR A 98 -12.41 -0.04 15.75
N GLY A 99 -11.30 -0.30 15.07
CA GLY A 99 -10.41 -1.42 15.42
C GLY A 99 -9.63 -1.22 16.73
N ALA A 100 -9.56 0.02 17.24
CA ALA A 100 -8.96 0.33 18.53
C ALA A 100 -9.90 0.10 19.73
N ASP A 101 -11.22 0.20 19.52
CA ASP A 101 -12.23 0.07 20.60
C ASP A 101 -12.58 -1.39 20.95
N SER A 102 -12.08 -2.37 20.21
CA SER A 102 -12.35 -3.79 20.51
C SER A 102 -11.60 -4.27 21.77
N TYR A 103 -10.55 -3.56 22.19
CA TYR A 103 -9.76 -3.89 23.37
C TYR A 103 -10.20 -3.14 24.65
N THR A 104 -11.10 -2.16 24.54
CA THR A 104 -11.62 -1.39 25.69
C THR A 104 -12.91 -1.95 26.29
N GLN A 105 -13.51 -3.01 25.72
CA GLN A 105 -14.72 -3.67 26.26
C GLN A 105 -14.46 -4.96 27.05
N VAL A 106 -13.18 -5.36 27.23
CA VAL A 106 -12.78 -6.52 28.04
C VAL A 106 -11.94 -6.13 29.27
N ALA A 107 -12.02 -4.87 29.71
CA ALA A 107 -11.42 -4.38 30.95
C ALA A 107 -12.49 -3.88 31.92
#